data_AF-A0A6L6B9V6-F1
#
_entry.id   AF-A0A6L6B9V6-F1
#
_cell.length_a   1.000
_cell.length_b   1.000
_cell.length_c   1.000
_cell.angle_alpha   90.00
_cell.angle_beta   90.00
_cell.angle_gamma   90.00
#
_symmetry.space_group_name_H-M   'P 1'
#
loop_
_entity.id
_entity.type
_entity.pdbx_description
1 polymer ?
#
loop_
_entity_poly.entity_id
_entity_poly.type
_entity_poly.pdbx_seq_one_letter_code
_entity_poly.pdbx_strand_id
1 'polypeptide(L)'
;MSKRVVMIVTAIFKAKPGKETELRDELHGGASASWNESGVRGYHVHELIDQPGTFMNIEVYKDEAAFQSHLETAHVKSFLGKLDDLLAEPLTVYQGKALFGGENSKAAL
;
A
#
# COMPACT_ATOMS: atom_id res chain seq x y z
N MET A 1 17.47 19.09 14.26
CA MET A 1 17.10 17.75 13.74
C MET A 1 15.58 17.68 13.74
N SER A 2 14.93 17.95 12.61
CA SER A 2 13.46 18.08 12.54
C SER A 2 12.83 16.73 12.21
N LYS A 3 11.78 16.37 12.96
CA LYS A 3 11.10 15.07 13.03
C LYS A 3 10.71 14.56 11.64
N ARG A 4 11.20 13.37 11.22
CA ARG A 4 10.57 12.69 10.07
C ARG A 4 9.37 11.91 10.59
N VAL A 5 8.23 12.59 10.66
CA VAL A 5 6.95 11.88 10.84
C VAL A 5 6.68 11.18 9.52
N VAL A 6 6.90 9.86 9.51
CA VAL A 6 6.63 8.98 8.37
C VAL A 6 5.28 8.33 8.61
N MET A 7 4.40 8.41 7.61
CA MET A 7 3.09 7.76 7.63
C MET A 7 3.20 6.39 6.97
N ILE A 8 2.63 5.37 7.60
CA ILE A 8 2.52 4.04 7.02
C ILE A 8 1.06 3.75 6.69
N VAL A 9 0.86 3.00 5.60
CA VAL A 9 -0.43 2.45 5.23
C VAL A 9 -0.24 0.96 4.99
N THR A 10 -1.16 0.16 5.53
CA THR A 10 -1.25 -1.26 5.24
C THR A 10 -2.60 -1.53 4.60
N ALA A 11 -2.57 -2.04 3.38
CA ALA A 11 -3.78 -2.33 2.60
C ALA A 11 -3.87 -3.84 2.36
N ILE A 12 -5.00 -4.45 2.73
CA ILE A 12 -5.25 -5.89 2.63
C ILE A 12 -6.29 -6.16 1.56
N PHE A 13 -5.95 -7.06 0.64
CA PHE A 13 -6.76 -7.42 -0.53
C PHE A 13 -6.93 -8.93 -0.56
N LYS A 14 -8.17 -9.42 -0.54
CA LYS A 14 -8.45 -10.84 -0.72
C LYS A 14 -9.06 -11.07 -2.09
N ALA A 15 -8.36 -11.79 -2.96
CA ALA A 15 -8.87 -12.10 -4.30
C ALA A 15 -10.14 -12.96 -4.23
N LYS A 16 -11.04 -12.78 -5.20
CA LYS A 16 -12.05 -13.79 -5.53
C LYS A 16 -11.37 -15.05 -6.07
N PRO A 17 -11.99 -16.23 -5.90
CA PRO A 17 -11.46 -17.46 -6.49
C PRO A 17 -11.23 -17.32 -8.00
N GLY A 18 -10.01 -17.61 -8.45
CA GLY A 18 -9.60 -17.51 -9.85
C GLY A 18 -9.17 -16.11 -10.32
N LYS A 19 -9.13 -15.12 -9.42
CA LYS A 19 -8.69 -13.74 -9.68
C LYS A 19 -7.33 -13.41 -9.07
N GLU A 20 -6.66 -14.38 -8.47
CA GLU A 20 -5.42 -14.20 -7.70
C GLU A 20 -4.30 -13.61 -8.57
N THR A 21 -4.07 -14.17 -9.76
CA THR A 21 -3.05 -13.68 -10.71
C THR A 21 -3.38 -12.27 -11.18
N GLU A 22 -4.64 -12.00 -11.54
CA GLU A 22 -5.08 -10.69 -12.03
C GLU A 22 -4.92 -9.62 -10.94
N LEU A 23 -5.36 -9.89 -9.71
CA LEU A 23 -5.16 -8.98 -8.58
C LEU A 23 -3.68 -8.73 -8.31
N ARG A 24 -2.85 -9.77 -8.31
CA ARG A 24 -1.40 -9.63 -8.10
C ARG A 24 -0.74 -8.76 -9.18
N ASP A 25 -1.15 -8.92 -10.44
CA ASP A 25 -0.60 -8.14 -11.55
C ASP A 25 -1.06 -6.67 -11.47
N GLU A 26 -2.31 -6.41 -11.09
CA GLU A 26 -2.82 -5.06 -10.81
C GLU A 26 -2.11 -4.38 -9.62
N LEU A 27 -1.88 -5.11 -8.53
CA LEU A 27 -1.11 -4.63 -7.38
C LEU A 27 0.34 -4.29 -7.76
N HIS A 28 0.98 -5.12 -8.59
CA HIS A 28 2.32 -4.84 -9.09
C HIS A 28 2.35 -3.62 -10.02
N GLY A 29 1.32 -3.43 -10.86
CA GLY A 29 1.16 -2.23 -11.68
C GLY A 29 1.00 -0.96 -10.83
N GLY A 30 0.16 -1.02 -9.79
CA GLY A 30 -0.01 0.06 -8.82
C GLY A 30 1.30 0.41 -8.09
N ALA A 31 2.01 -0.61 -7.60
CA ALA A 31 3.31 -0.43 -6.94
C ALA A 31 4.35 0.20 -7.89
N SER A 32 4.44 -0.30 -9.12
CA SER A 32 5.36 0.20 -10.14
C SER A 32 5.15 1.69 -10.44
N ALA A 33 3.88 2.13 -10.51
CA ALA A 33 3.55 3.54 -10.65
C ALA A 33 3.91 4.34 -9.38
N SER A 34 3.57 3.81 -8.21
CA SER A 34 3.80 4.45 -6.90
C SER A 34 5.28 4.73 -6.62
N TRP A 35 6.19 3.87 -7.09
CA TRP A 35 7.64 4.10 -6.93
C TRP A 35 8.16 5.36 -7.62
N ASN A 36 7.40 5.95 -8.54
CA ASN A 36 7.76 7.20 -9.21
C ASN A 36 7.22 8.45 -8.48
N GLU A 37 6.46 8.29 -7.40
CA GLU A 37 5.89 9.40 -6.65
C GLU A 37 6.89 9.98 -5.64
N SER A 38 7.12 11.29 -5.69
CA SER A 38 8.10 11.97 -4.82
C SER A 38 7.83 11.84 -3.31
N GLY A 39 6.55 11.63 -2.95
CA GLY A 39 6.07 11.47 -1.58
C GLY A 39 6.08 10.04 -1.05
N VAL A 40 6.20 9.04 -1.93
CA VAL A 40 6.34 7.62 -1.57
C VAL A 40 7.80 7.35 -1.21
N ARG A 41 8.02 6.65 -0.11
CA ARG A 41 9.33 6.25 0.43
C ARG A 41 9.58 4.76 0.32
N GLY A 42 8.51 3.98 0.38
CA GLY A 42 8.50 2.54 0.21
C GLY A 42 7.11 2.10 -0.21
N TYR A 43 7.05 1.08 -1.07
CA TYR A 43 5.80 0.47 -1.49
C TYR A 43 6.09 -1.00 -1.78
N HIS A 44 5.58 -1.87 -0.92
CA HIS A 44 5.98 -3.27 -0.88
C HIS A 44 4.74 -4.16 -0.94
N VAL A 45 4.66 -4.99 -1.97
CA VAL A 45 3.55 -5.94 -2.19
C VAL A 45 3.95 -7.30 -1.64
N HIS A 46 3.06 -7.92 -0.87
CA HIS A 46 3.27 -9.23 -0.28
C HIS A 46 2.04 -10.10 -0.48
N GLU A 47 2.22 -11.41 -0.47
CA GLU A 47 1.14 -12.39 -0.29
C GLU A 47 1.23 -12.96 1.13
N LEU A 48 0.09 -13.16 1.78
CA LEU A 48 0.05 -13.74 3.11
C LEU A 48 0.36 -15.24 3.05
N ILE A 49 1.33 -15.68 3.86
CA ILE A 49 1.85 -17.05 3.87
C ILE A 49 0.76 -18.06 4.26
N ASP A 50 -0.09 -17.69 5.21
CA ASP A 50 -1.14 -18.54 5.77
C ASP A 50 -2.47 -18.43 5.01
N GLN A 51 -2.61 -17.46 4.09
CA GLN A 51 -3.83 -17.18 3.35
C GLN A 51 -3.53 -16.87 1.87
N PRO A 52 -3.16 -17.89 1.06
CA PRO A 52 -2.90 -17.71 -0.37
C PRO A 52 -4.06 -17.01 -1.10
N GLY A 53 -3.74 -16.12 -2.02
CA GLY A 53 -4.71 -15.23 -2.67
C GLY A 53 -5.12 -14.01 -1.84
N THR A 54 -4.56 -13.84 -0.62
CA THR A 54 -4.65 -12.60 0.15
C THR A 54 -3.33 -11.86 0.09
N PHE A 55 -3.38 -10.59 -0.29
CA PHE A 55 -2.22 -9.74 -0.49
C PHE A 55 -2.21 -8.59 0.51
N MET A 56 -1.01 -8.12 0.82
CA MET A 56 -0.76 -7.02 1.74
C MET A 56 0.24 -6.04 1.12
N ASN A 57 -0.19 -4.80 0.94
CA ASN A 57 0.72 -3.70 0.67
C ASN A 57 1.19 -3.08 1.98
N ILE A 58 2.49 -2.81 2.07
CA ILE A 58 3.07 -1.94 3.09
C ILE A 58 3.61 -0.72 2.37
N GLU A 59 3.00 0.43 2.64
CA GLU A 59 3.23 1.68 1.94
C GLU A 59 3.76 2.70 2.95
N VAL A 60 4.83 3.40 2.58
CA VAL A 60 5.54 4.33 3.45
C VAL A 60 5.55 5.69 2.76
N TYR A 61 4.94 6.68 3.40
CA TYR A 61 4.80 8.03 2.89
C TYR A 61 5.61 9.02 3.72
N LYS A 62 6.15 10.03 3.05
CA LYS A 62 6.88 11.13 3.67
C LYS A 62 6.04 11.84 4.74
N ASP A 63 4.75 12.02 4.49
CA ASP A 63 3.79 12.72 5.34
C ASP A 63 2.36 12.40 4.88
N GLU A 64 1.36 12.89 5.61
CA GLU A 64 -0.06 12.69 5.30
C GLU A 64 -0.48 13.36 3.98
N ALA A 65 0.15 14.49 3.61
CA ALA A 65 -0.12 15.16 2.35
C ALA A 65 0.34 14.33 1.15
N ALA A 66 1.48 13.63 1.27
CA ALA A 66 1.94 12.68 0.27
C ALA A 66 0.94 11.52 0.07
N PHE A 67 0.37 10.98 1.16
CA PHE A 67 -0.68 9.95 1.05
C PHE A 67 -1.94 10.49 0.36
N GLN A 68 -2.41 11.68 0.72
CA GLN A 68 -3.56 12.29 0.04
C GLN A 68 -3.28 12.51 -1.46
N SER A 69 -2.07 12.97 -1.81
CA SER A 69 -1.67 13.12 -3.22
C SER A 69 -1.66 11.78 -3.96
N HIS A 70 -1.22 10.70 -3.30
CA HIS A 70 -1.20 9.35 -3.88
C HIS A 70 -2.62 8.87 -4.23
N LEU A 71 -3.59 9.06 -3.32
CA LEU A 71 -4.99 8.70 -3.55
C LEU A 71 -5.61 9.40 -4.78
N GLU A 72 -5.11 10.59 -5.13
CA GLU A 72 -5.61 11.37 -6.26
C GLU A 72 -5.01 10.96 -7.61
N THR A 73 -3.99 10.11 -7.61
CA THR A 73 -3.30 9.69 -8.84
C THR A 73 -4.20 8.84 -9.75
N ALA A 74 -3.89 8.87 -11.05
CA ALA A 74 -4.65 8.12 -12.05
C ALA A 74 -4.56 6.60 -11.84
N HIS A 75 -3.41 6.08 -11.41
CA HIS A 75 -3.23 4.64 -11.20
C HIS A 75 -4.00 4.16 -9.97
N VAL A 76 -4.04 4.92 -8.87
CA VAL A 76 -4.87 4.57 -7.70
C VAL A 76 -6.35 4.60 -8.07
N LYS A 77 -6.84 5.67 -8.70
CA LYS A 77 -8.25 5.76 -9.13
C LYS A 77 -8.63 4.63 -10.07
N SER A 78 -7.76 4.29 -11.02
CA SER A 78 -8.00 3.17 -11.93
C SER A 78 -8.02 1.83 -11.20
N PHE A 79 -7.16 1.61 -10.20
CA PHE A 79 -7.11 0.36 -9.46
C PHE A 79 -8.33 0.21 -8.53
N LEU A 80 -8.70 1.28 -7.81
CA LEU A 80 -9.91 1.31 -6.97
C LEU A 80 -11.17 0.95 -7.76
N GLY A 81 -11.28 1.42 -9.00
CA GLY A 81 -12.41 1.11 -9.89
C GLY A 81 -12.51 -0.38 -10.32
N LYS A 82 -11.48 -1.19 -10.08
CA LYS A 82 -11.45 -2.63 -10.39
C LYS A 82 -11.74 -3.52 -9.18
N LEU A 83 -11.72 -2.96 -7.95
CA LEU A 83 -11.72 -3.76 -6.73
C LEU A 83 -13.00 -4.58 -6.54
N ASP A 84 -14.15 -4.05 -6.92
CA ASP A 84 -15.43 -4.78 -6.79
C ASP A 84 -15.44 -6.08 -7.60
N ASP A 85 -14.74 -6.12 -8.74
CA ASP A 85 -14.62 -7.30 -9.57
C ASP A 85 -13.56 -8.27 -9.04
N LEU A 86 -12.50 -7.77 -8.41
CA LEU A 86 -11.34 -8.54 -8.00
C LEU A 86 -11.44 -9.11 -6.59
N LEU A 87 -12.11 -8.44 -5.65
CA LEU A 87 -12.02 -8.75 -4.23
C LEU A 87 -13.20 -9.61 -3.72
N ALA A 88 -12.89 -10.63 -2.92
CA ALA A 88 -13.88 -11.45 -2.22
C ALA A 88 -14.48 -10.74 -0.99
N GLU A 89 -13.73 -9.79 -0.42
CA GLU A 89 -14.08 -9.01 0.76
C GLU A 89 -13.69 -7.55 0.52
N PRO A 90 -14.34 -6.57 1.19
CA PRO A 90 -13.95 -5.17 1.06
C PRO A 90 -12.47 -4.94 1.37
N LEU A 91 -11.84 -4.03 0.63
CA LEU A 91 -10.49 -3.54 0.93
C LEU A 91 -10.42 -3.08 2.39
N THR A 92 -9.45 -3.61 3.14
CA THR A 92 -9.16 -3.17 4.50
C THR A 92 -7.90 -2.30 4.51
N VAL A 93 -7.98 -1.11 5.10
CA VAL A 93 -6.86 -0.17 5.16
C VAL A 93 -6.60 0.24 6.61
N TYR A 94 -5.34 0.11 7.03
CA TYR A 94 -4.84 0.63 8.30
C TYR A 94 -3.85 1.75 8.04
N GLN A 95 -3.92 2.81 8.84
CA GLN A 95 -3.03 3.95 8.77
C GLN A 95 -2.31 4.12 10.10
N GLY A 96 -1.02 4.43 10.04
CA GLY A 96 -0.19 4.60 11.23
C GLY A 96 0.75 5.78 11.09
N LYS A 97 1.04 6.43 12.23
CA LYS A 97 2.16 7.36 12.37
C LYS A 97 3.19 6.68 13.24
N ALA A 98 4.44 6.68 12.79
CA ALA A 98 5.53 6.11 13.58
C ALA A 98 5.62 6.80 14.95
N LEU A 99 5.58 6.02 16.03
CA LEU A 99 5.77 6.53 17.40
C LEU A 99 7.26 6.71 17.73
N PHE A 100 8.11 5.88 17.13
CA PHE A 100 9.56 5.88 17.23
C PHE A 100 10.08 5.91 15.79
N GLY A 101 10.94 6.84 15.45
CA GLY A 101 11.25 7.17 14.05
C GLY A 101 12.61 7.85 13.83
N GLY A 102 13.50 7.75 14.80
CA GLY A 102 14.85 8.31 14.70
C GLY A 102 15.84 7.83 15.75
N GLU A 103 15.39 7.01 16.70
CA GLU A 103 16.17 6.50 17.82
C GLU A 103 17.05 5.31 17.41
N ASN A 104 16.65 4.58 16.36
CA ASN A 104 17.38 3.44 15.83
C ASN A 104 17.09 3.23 14.35
N SER A 105 18.09 2.80 13.57
CA SER A 105 17.91 2.48 12.15
C SER A 105 16.93 1.32 11.90
N LYS A 106 16.73 0.45 12.89
CA LYS A 106 15.74 -0.64 12.86
C LYS A 106 14.33 -0.22 13.30
N ALA A 107 14.20 0.99 13.86
CA ALA A 107 12.91 1.57 14.25
C ALA A 107 12.32 2.45 13.13
N ALA A 108 13.02 2.56 12.00
CA ALA A 108 12.50 3.15 10.78
C ALA A 108 12.00 2.03 9.86
N LEU A 109 10.73 2.10 9.49
CA LEU A 109 10.20 1.47 8.27
C LEU A 109 10.54 2.35 7.07
#